data_AF-A0A1B6EMI9-F1
#
_entry.id   AF-A0A1B6EMI9-F1
#
_cell.length_a   1.000
_cell.length_b   1.000
_cell.length_c   1.000
_cell.angle_alpha   90.00
_cell.angle_beta   90.00
_cell.angle_gamma   90.00
#
_symmetry.space_group_name_H-M   'P 1'
#
loop_
_entity.id
_entity.type
_entity.pdbx_description
1 polymer ?
#
loop_
_entity_poly.entity_id
_entity_poly.type
_entity_poly.pdbx_seq_one_letter_code
_entity_poly.pdbx_strand_id
1 'polypeptide(L)'
;MMLKTLLRGGLTQQWIMSQATVVTSGAAWVSKKHLDFSLQPQIVEEDLEEQFVRGGGPGGQATNKTSNCVILLHKPTGIVVKCHQTRSQDQNRRLAREVLLTKLDNLINGENSIEAQIKSIERKKSARADQKRRKLAELKQQWKDREGLT
;
A
#
# COMPACT_ATOMS: atom_id res chain seq x y z
N MET A 1 70.90 15.86 14.59
CA MET A 1 70.30 16.81 13.63
C MET A 1 71.08 16.76 12.32
N MET A 2 70.63 15.92 11.38
CA MET A 2 71.15 15.74 10.02
C MET A 2 69.96 15.25 9.20
N LEU A 3 69.41 16.07 8.30
CA LEU A 3 69.73 16.21 6.88
C LEU A 3 68.97 15.21 5.98
N LYS A 4 68.14 15.80 5.09
CA LYS A 4 67.70 15.30 3.77
C LYS A 4 66.70 14.11 3.86
N THR A 5 65.66 13.96 3.05
CA THR A 5 65.56 14.21 1.61
C THR A 5 64.09 14.10 1.19
N LEU A 6 63.70 15.00 0.27
CA LEU A 6 62.67 14.91 -0.76
C LEU A 6 62.16 13.49 -1.14
N LEU A 7 60.83 13.30 -1.32
CA LEU A 7 60.16 12.93 -2.59
C LEU A 7 58.78 12.25 -2.42
N ARG A 8 57.85 12.71 -3.28
CA ARG A 8 56.75 11.99 -3.96
C ARG A 8 55.56 11.49 -3.12
N GLY A 9 54.43 12.15 -3.37
CA GLY A 9 53.31 11.54 -4.10
C GLY A 9 52.37 10.64 -3.30
N GLY A 10 51.05 10.85 -3.48
CA GLY A 10 50.06 9.86 -3.07
C GLY A 10 48.73 10.47 -2.68
N LEU A 11 47.90 10.74 -3.68
CA LEU A 11 46.44 10.86 -3.53
C LEU A 11 45.90 9.74 -2.65
N THR A 12 45.25 10.08 -1.54
CA THR A 12 44.19 9.22 -1.00
C THR A 12 43.01 10.10 -0.60
N GLN A 13 42.18 10.38 -1.61
CA GLN A 13 40.80 10.75 -1.34
C GLN A 13 40.13 9.56 -0.66
N GLN A 14 39.83 9.72 0.62
CA GLN A 14 39.05 8.77 1.39
C GLN A 14 37.58 8.96 0.99
N TRP A 15 37.16 8.26 -0.06
CA TRP A 15 35.76 8.17 -0.47
C TRP A 15 35.02 7.28 0.54
N ILE A 16 34.36 7.92 1.51
CA ILE A 16 33.36 7.25 2.34
C ILE A 16 32.13 7.04 1.45
N MET A 17 32.04 5.87 0.82
CA MET A 17 30.78 5.40 0.25
C MET A 17 29.85 5.05 1.42
N SER A 18 29.14 6.06 1.91
CA SER A 18 27.96 5.88 2.75
C SER A 18 26.93 5.11 1.92
N GLN A 19 26.69 3.85 2.30
CA GLN A 19 25.65 3.02 1.73
C GLN A 19 24.29 3.59 2.13
N ALA A 20 23.81 4.57 1.38
CA ALA A 20 22.43 5.01 1.46
C ALA A 20 21.54 3.87 0.96
N THR A 21 21.03 3.07 1.88
CA THR A 21 19.96 2.10 1.59
C THR A 21 18.70 2.92 1.36
N VAL A 22 18.46 3.32 0.12
CA VAL A 22 17.22 4.00 -0.24
C VAL A 22 16.10 2.97 -0.19
N VAL A 23 15.44 2.85 0.96
CA VAL A 23 14.20 2.09 1.10
C VAL A 23 13.13 2.84 0.31
N THR A 24 13.02 2.54 -0.97
CA THR A 24 11.93 3.03 -1.79
C THR A 24 10.69 2.22 -1.45
N SER A 25 9.86 2.77 -0.58
CA SER A 25 8.49 2.28 -0.34
C SER A 25 7.68 2.44 -1.62
N GLY A 26 7.84 1.50 -2.54
CA GLY A 26 7.12 1.48 -3.80
C GLY A 26 5.66 1.12 -3.53
N ALA A 27 4.80 2.13 -3.38
CA ALA A 27 3.37 1.95 -3.59
C ALA A 27 3.19 1.47 -5.04
N ALA A 28 2.98 0.17 -5.22
CA ALA A 28 2.82 -0.43 -6.53
C ALA A 28 1.57 0.18 -7.19
N TRP A 29 1.77 1.05 -8.18
CA TRP A 29 0.68 1.57 -8.98
C TRP A 29 0.08 0.41 -9.78
N VAL A 30 -1.03 -0.14 -9.27
CA VAL A 30 -1.79 -1.17 -9.96
C VAL A 30 -2.52 -0.50 -11.12
N SER A 31 -2.03 -0.72 -12.34
CA SER A 31 -2.74 -0.30 -13.55
C SER A 31 -4.13 -0.93 -13.58
N LYS A 32 -5.18 -0.11 -13.39
CA LYS A 32 -6.60 -0.51 -13.30
C LYS A 32 -7.17 -1.13 -14.59
N LYS A 33 -6.37 -1.28 -15.65
CA LYS A 33 -6.82 -1.74 -16.99
C LYS A 33 -7.35 -3.19 -17.04
N HIS A 34 -7.22 -3.97 -15.96
CA HIS A 34 -7.61 -5.38 -15.91
C HIS A 34 -8.60 -5.67 -14.75
N LEU A 35 -9.31 -4.65 -14.27
CA LEU A 35 -10.34 -4.82 -13.25
C LEU A 35 -11.70 -4.79 -13.94
N ASP A 36 -12.48 -5.84 -13.70
CA ASP A 36 -13.84 -5.96 -14.21
C ASP A 36 -14.79 -5.30 -13.21
N PHE A 37 -15.28 -4.10 -13.57
CA PHE A 37 -16.23 -3.31 -12.76
C PHE A 37 -17.70 -3.61 -13.09
N SER A 38 -17.98 -4.47 -14.06
CA SER A 38 -19.33 -4.73 -14.57
C SER A 38 -20.29 -5.29 -13.54
N LEU A 39 -19.78 -5.97 -12.51
CA LEU A 39 -20.56 -6.59 -11.45
C LEU A 39 -20.71 -5.71 -10.21
N GLN A 40 -20.20 -4.48 -10.24
CA GLN A 40 -20.21 -3.60 -9.08
C GLN A 40 -21.66 -3.23 -8.70
N PRO A 41 -22.09 -3.49 -7.45
CA PRO A 41 -23.44 -3.19 -7.03
C PRO A 41 -23.68 -1.68 -6.97
N GLN A 42 -24.85 -1.22 -7.42
CA GLN A 42 -25.26 0.17 -7.24
C GLN A 42 -25.94 0.35 -5.88
N ILE A 43 -25.59 1.43 -5.18
CA ILE A 43 -26.17 1.76 -3.88
C ILE A 43 -27.18 2.88 -4.09
N VAL A 44 -28.43 2.63 -3.66
CA VAL A 44 -29.49 3.63 -3.64
C VAL A 44 -29.44 4.37 -2.30
N GLU A 45 -29.52 5.70 -2.31
CA GLU A 45 -29.42 6.48 -1.07
C GLU A 45 -30.60 6.25 -0.11
N GLU A 46 -31.77 5.84 -0.63
CA GLU A 46 -32.97 5.52 0.15
C GLU A 46 -32.80 4.28 1.06
N ASP A 47 -31.89 3.38 0.70
CA ASP A 47 -31.61 2.14 1.46
C ASP A 47 -30.56 2.34 2.56
N LEU A 48 -30.01 3.55 2.66
CA LEU A 48 -28.96 3.89 3.62
C LEU A 48 -29.54 4.64 4.82
N GLU A 49 -29.14 4.20 6.00
CA GLU A 49 -29.31 4.96 7.23
C GLU A 49 -27.95 5.49 7.68
N GLU A 50 -27.84 6.81 7.78
CA GLU A 50 -26.64 7.49 8.26
C GLU A 50 -26.81 8.03 9.68
N GLN A 51 -25.81 7.82 10.52
CA GLN A 51 -25.74 8.32 11.88
C GLN A 51 -24.39 8.97 12.14
N PHE A 52 -24.40 10.13 12.78
CA PHE A 52 -23.19 10.87 13.14
C PHE A 52 -22.89 10.71 14.62
N VAL A 53 -21.72 10.19 14.93
CA VAL A 53 -21.28 9.95 16.30
C VAL A 53 -19.97 10.69 16.57
N ARG A 54 -19.66 10.89 17.84
CA ARG A 54 -18.35 11.37 18.25
C ARG A 54 -17.32 10.26 18.06
N GLY A 55 -16.18 10.61 17.48
CA GLY A 55 -15.06 9.68 17.33
C GLY A 55 -14.51 9.26 18.69
N GLY A 56 -14.12 8.00 18.82
CA GLY A 56 -13.43 7.49 20.01
C GLY A 56 -11.95 7.28 19.71
N GLY A 57 -11.07 7.64 20.65
CA GLY A 57 -9.63 7.43 20.54
C GLY A 57 -8.83 8.44 21.37
N PRO A 58 -7.49 8.26 21.47
CA PRO A 58 -6.61 9.25 22.08
C PRO A 58 -6.65 10.52 21.22
N GLY A 59 -7.49 11.48 21.61
CA GLY A 59 -7.79 12.66 20.81
C GLY A 59 -7.83 13.92 21.66
N GLY A 60 -7.24 14.99 21.16
CA GLY A 60 -7.28 16.33 21.77
C GLY A 60 -8.68 16.97 21.74
N GLN A 61 -8.75 18.26 22.04
CA GLN A 61 -10.03 18.98 22.17
C GLN A 61 -10.97 18.86 20.96
N ALA A 62 -10.44 18.72 19.75
CA ALA A 62 -11.25 18.63 18.53
C ALA A 62 -12.03 17.31 18.42
N THR A 63 -11.43 16.18 18.78
CA THR A 63 -12.07 14.85 18.68
C THR A 63 -13.24 14.70 19.65
N ASN A 64 -13.12 15.29 20.84
CA ASN A 64 -14.16 15.20 21.87
C ASN A 64 -15.36 16.12 21.60
N LYS A 65 -15.17 17.20 20.84
CA LYS A 65 -16.23 18.19 20.56
C LYS A 65 -16.99 17.89 19.27
N THR A 66 -16.32 17.40 18.23
CA THR A 66 -16.92 17.28 16.89
C THR A 66 -17.44 15.86 16.62
N SER A 67 -18.71 15.75 16.21
CA SER A 67 -19.36 14.50 15.76
C SER A 67 -19.04 14.20 14.28
N ASN A 68 -17.78 13.95 13.98
CA ASN A 68 -17.31 13.70 12.60
C ASN A 68 -17.25 12.21 12.21
N CYS A 69 -17.49 11.28 13.13
CA CYS A 69 -17.53 9.86 12.81
C CYS A 69 -18.87 9.51 12.18
N VAL A 70 -18.84 8.80 11.05
CA VAL A 70 -20.02 8.39 10.30
C VAL A 70 -20.24 6.90 10.51
N ILE A 71 -21.43 6.52 10.94
CA ILE A 71 -21.94 5.16 10.92
C ILE A 71 -22.95 5.08 9.78
N LEU A 72 -22.75 4.14 8.88
CA LEU A 72 -23.61 3.90 7.72
C LEU A 72 -24.14 2.47 7.81
N LEU A 73 -25.46 2.32 7.85
CA LEU A 73 -26.17 1.05 7.81
C LEU A 73 -26.85 0.90 6.45
N HIS A 74 -26.64 -0.23 5.79
CA HIS A 74 -27.41 -0.61 4.61
C HIS A 74 -28.57 -1.51 5.04
N LYS A 75 -29.79 -0.99 4.99
CA LYS A 75 -30.99 -1.66 5.50
C LYS A 75 -31.21 -3.08 4.93
N PRO A 76 -31.13 -3.31 3.60
CA PRO A 76 -31.50 -4.62 3.05
C PRO A 76 -30.45 -5.71 3.33
N THR A 77 -29.17 -5.36 3.49
CA THR A 77 -28.12 -6.36 3.82
C THR A 77 -27.74 -6.39 5.29
N GLY A 78 -28.16 -5.40 6.09
CA GLY A 78 -27.78 -5.27 7.49
C GLY A 78 -26.30 -4.93 7.73
N ILE A 79 -25.54 -4.57 6.67
CA ILE A 79 -24.11 -4.24 6.81
C ILE A 79 -23.96 -2.88 7.46
N VAL A 80 -23.22 -2.84 8.57
CA VAL A 80 -22.84 -1.60 9.25
C VAL A 80 -21.37 -1.28 8.97
N VAL A 81 -21.11 -0.03 8.60
CA VAL A 81 -19.78 0.53 8.38
C VAL A 81 -19.60 1.75 9.28
N LYS A 82 -18.52 1.74 10.07
CA LYS A 82 -18.08 2.90 10.85
C LYS A 82 -16.83 3.48 10.22
N CYS A 83 -16.83 4.77 9.92
CA CYS A 83 -15.69 5.49 9.36
C CYS A 83 -15.32 6.70 10.23
N HIS A 84 -14.06 6.76 10.64
CA HIS A 84 -13.44 7.90 11.32
C HIS A 84 -11.98 8.00 10.89
N GLN A 85 -11.73 8.50 9.68
CA GLN A 85 -10.39 8.62 9.13
C GLN A 85 -9.89 10.07 9.12
N THR A 86 -10.79 11.00 8.85
CA THR A 86 -10.46 12.42 8.69
C THR A 86 -11.22 13.29 9.69
N ARG A 87 -10.78 14.54 9.84
CA ARG A 87 -11.49 15.53 10.65
C ARG A 87 -12.82 15.99 10.04
N SER A 88 -12.99 15.82 8.72
CA SER A 88 -14.16 16.28 7.96
C SER A 88 -15.24 15.20 7.88
N GLN A 89 -16.47 15.57 8.22
CA GLN A 89 -17.63 14.68 8.14
C GLN A 89 -17.95 14.28 6.69
N ASP A 90 -17.89 15.21 5.74
CA ASP A 90 -18.16 14.93 4.32
C ASP A 90 -17.18 13.92 3.72
N GLN A 91 -15.89 14.08 4.04
CA GLN A 91 -14.87 13.12 3.62
C GLN A 91 -15.15 11.75 4.23
N ASN A 92 -15.47 11.69 5.53
CA ASN A 92 -15.81 10.43 6.18
C ASN A 92 -17.08 9.78 5.60
N ARG A 93 -18.07 10.57 5.17
CA ARG A 93 -19.29 10.07 4.49
C ARG A 93 -18.96 9.41 3.16
N ARG A 94 -18.13 10.05 2.33
CA ARG A 94 -17.66 9.48 1.05
C ARG A 94 -16.89 8.19 1.26
N LEU A 95 -15.94 8.20 2.19
CA LEU A 95 -15.14 7.02 2.54
C LEU A 95 -16.01 5.88 3.09
N ALA A 96 -17.01 6.18 3.93
CA ALA A 96 -17.94 5.17 4.43
C ALA A 96 -18.72 4.47 3.30
N ARG A 97 -19.14 5.23 2.28
CA ARG A 97 -19.83 4.68 1.10
C ARG A 97 -18.90 3.80 0.25
N GLU A 98 -17.65 4.22 0.03
CA GLU A 98 -16.66 3.41 -0.68
C GLU A 98 -16.37 2.08 0.03
N VAL A 99 -16.24 2.12 1.36
CA VAL A 99 -16.04 0.92 2.18
C VAL A 99 -17.29 0.03 2.15
N LEU A 100 -18.48 0.62 2.24
CA LEU A 100 -19.73 -0.14 2.14
C LEU A 100 -19.86 -0.84 0.79
N LEU A 101 -19.57 -0.13 -0.30
CA LEU A 101 -19.58 -0.67 -1.66
C LEU A 101 -18.62 -1.85 -1.80
N THR A 102 -17.42 -1.73 -1.23
CA THR A 102 -16.42 -2.81 -1.25
C THR A 102 -16.90 -4.03 -0.47
N LYS A 103 -17.52 -3.83 0.70
CA LYS A 103 -18.11 -4.93 1.48
C LYS A 103 -19.28 -5.59 0.77
N LEU A 104 -20.12 -4.81 0.10
CA LEU A 104 -21.26 -5.32 -0.66
C LEU A 104 -20.80 -6.12 -1.88
N ASP A 105 -19.79 -5.61 -2.59
CA ASP A 105 -19.14 -6.31 -3.70
C ASP A 105 -18.54 -7.64 -3.24
N ASN A 106 -17.83 -7.65 -2.12
CA ASN A 106 -17.28 -8.88 -1.53
C ASN A 106 -18.38 -9.88 -1.12
N LEU A 107 -19.52 -9.41 -0.62
CA LEU A 107 -20.63 -10.27 -0.22
C LEU A 107 -21.34 -10.91 -1.43
N ILE A 108 -21.57 -10.14 -2.50
CA ILE A 108 -22.33 -10.58 -3.68
C ILE A 108 -21.43 -11.37 -4.64
N ASN A 109 -20.25 -10.82 -4.94
CA ASN A 109 -19.38 -11.32 -6.01
C ASN A 109 -18.25 -12.24 -5.53
N GLY A 110 -17.91 -12.23 -4.24
CA GLY A 110 -16.94 -13.15 -3.64
C GLY A 110 -15.59 -13.17 -4.36
N GLU A 111 -15.28 -14.26 -5.07
CA GLU A 111 -14.03 -14.41 -5.84
C GLU A 111 -13.91 -13.45 -7.04
N ASN A 112 -15.04 -12.98 -7.55
CA ASN A 112 -15.10 -12.01 -8.64
C ASN A 112 -15.10 -10.57 -8.13
N SER A 113 -15.03 -10.34 -6.82
CA SER A 113 -14.97 -8.98 -6.27
C SER A 113 -13.72 -8.24 -6.75
N ILE A 114 -13.80 -6.91 -6.79
CA ILE A 114 -12.70 -6.06 -7.22
C ILE A 114 -11.47 -6.29 -6.32
N GLU A 115 -11.68 -6.47 -5.01
CA GLU A 115 -10.59 -6.76 -4.07
C GLU A 115 -9.94 -8.11 -4.35
N ALA A 116 -10.73 -9.15 -4.64
CA ALA A 116 -10.20 -10.47 -5.00
C ALA A 116 -9.41 -10.43 -6.31
N GLN A 117 -9.90 -9.69 -7.31
CA GLN A 117 -9.21 -9.46 -8.57
C GLN A 117 -7.86 -8.75 -8.35
N ILE A 118 -7.83 -7.66 -7.57
CA ILE A 118 -6.60 -6.93 -7.21
C ILE A 118 -5.60 -7.89 -6.56
N LYS A 119 -6.06 -8.66 -5.56
CA LYS A 119 -5.23 -9.64 -4.83
C LYS A 119 -4.70 -10.75 -5.73
N SER A 120 -5.47 -11.18 -6.73
CA SER A 120 -5.04 -12.16 -7.74
C SER A 120 -3.95 -11.59 -8.64
N ILE A 121 -4.13 -10.36 -9.14
CA ILE A 121 -3.16 -9.65 -9.97
C ILE A 121 -1.85 -9.43 -9.19
N GLU A 122 -1.93 -9.00 -7.95
CA GLU A 122 -0.77 -8.76 -7.10
C GLU A 122 0.02 -10.04 -6.83
N ARG A 123 -0.68 -11.14 -6.49
CA ARG A 123 -0.06 -12.48 -6.35
C ARG A 123 0.66 -12.93 -7.62
N LYS A 124 0.06 -12.72 -8.80
CA LYS A 124 0.71 -13.04 -10.09
C LYS A 124 1.95 -12.17 -10.32
N LYS A 125 1.91 -10.88 -9.96
CA LYS A 125 3.06 -9.96 -10.10
C LYS A 125 4.20 -10.34 -9.16
N SER A 126 3.90 -10.62 -7.89
CA SER A 126 4.93 -11.01 -6.91
C SER A 126 5.58 -12.33 -7.30
N ALA A 127 4.79 -13.34 -7.70
CA ALA A 127 5.34 -14.62 -8.18
C ALA A 127 6.29 -14.46 -9.38
N ARG A 128 5.94 -13.60 -10.35
CA ARG A 128 6.83 -13.28 -11.49
C ARG A 128 8.11 -12.59 -11.05
N ALA A 129 8.03 -11.66 -10.09
CA ALA A 129 9.20 -10.98 -9.55
C ALA A 129 10.13 -11.95 -8.82
N ASP A 130 9.57 -12.87 -8.04
CA ASP A 130 10.32 -13.92 -7.34
C ASP A 130 11.01 -14.88 -8.30
N GLN A 131 10.32 -15.30 -9.37
CA GLN A 131 10.92 -16.12 -10.43
C GLN A 131 12.11 -15.42 -11.09
N LYS A 132 11.98 -14.14 -11.44
CA LYS A 132 13.08 -13.35 -12.01
C LYS A 132 14.25 -13.22 -11.05
N ARG A 133 13.98 -12.98 -9.75
CA ARG A 133 15.01 -12.87 -8.72
C ARG A 133 15.78 -14.19 -8.57
N ARG A 134 15.08 -15.32 -8.53
CA ARG A 134 15.69 -16.67 -8.47
C ARG A 134 16.57 -16.94 -9.68
N LYS A 135 16.05 -16.68 -10.89
CA LYS A 135 16.80 -16.87 -12.14
C LYS A 135 18.05 -15.98 -12.19
N LEU A 136 17.95 -14.72 -11.77
CA LEU A 136 19.10 -13.81 -11.73
C LEU A 136 20.16 -14.29 -10.72
N ALA A 137 19.72 -14.78 -9.55
CA ALA A 137 20.63 -15.33 -8.55
C ALA A 137 21.37 -16.57 -9.09
N GLU A 138 20.65 -17.45 -9.79
CA GLU A 138 21.22 -18.63 -10.44
C GLU A 138 22.23 -18.27 -11.53
N LEU A 139 21.88 -17.37 -12.46
CA LEU A 139 22.83 -16.90 -13.48
C LEU A 139 24.06 -16.23 -12.87
N LYS A 140 23.89 -15.45 -11.79
CA LYS A 140 25.01 -14.83 -11.07
C LYS A 140 25.92 -15.90 -10.46
N GLN A 141 25.35 -16.99 -9.96
CA GLN A 141 26.09 -18.08 -9.35
C GLN A 141 26.85 -18.87 -10.43
N GLN A 142 26.19 -19.21 -11.56
CA GLN A 142 26.84 -19.82 -12.74
C GLN A 142 27.99 -18.97 -13.30
N TRP A 143 27.83 -17.64 -13.34
CA TRP A 143 28.91 -16.73 -13.76
C TRP A 143 30.10 -16.78 -12.79
N LYS A 144 29.84 -16.77 -11.47
CA LYS A 144 30.90 -16.90 -10.46
C LYS A 144 31.68 -18.22 -10.62
N ASP A 145 30.95 -19.33 -10.80
CA ASP A 145 31.56 -20.65 -10.98
C ASP A 145 32.44 -20.70 -12.24
N ARG A 146 31.97 -20.10 -13.35
CA ARG A 146 32.72 -20.04 -14.62
C ARG A 146 34.01 -19.23 -14.53
N GLU A 147 33.99 -18.09 -13.82
CA GLU A 147 35.16 -17.24 -13.61
C GLU A 147 36.06 -17.75 -12.45
N GLY A 148 35.70 -18.85 -11.79
CA GLY A 148 36.43 -19.40 -10.65
C GLY A 148 36.43 -18.48 -9.42
N LEU A 149 35.39 -17.66 -9.26
CA LEU A 149 35.29 -16.62 -8.22
C LEU A 149 34.55 -17.11 -6.94
N THR A 150 34.52 -18.42 -6.74
CA THR A 150 33.85 -19.13 -5.63
C THR A 150 34.82 -19.57 -4.55
#